data_AF-A0A0C2J4P3-F1
#
_entry.id   AF-A0A0C2J4P3-F1
#
_cell.length_a   1.000
_cell.length_b   1.000
_cell.length_c   1.000
_cell.angle_alpha   90.00
_cell.angle_beta   90.00
_cell.angle_gamma   90.00
#
_symmetry.space_group_name_H-M   'P 1'
#
loop_
_entity.id
_entity.type
_entity.pdbx_description
1 polymer ?
#
loop_
_entity_poly.entity_id
_entity_poly.type
_entity_poly.pdbx_seq_one_letter_code
_entity_poly.pdbx_strand_id
1 'polypeptide(L)'
;HVYNNYYDGVDTGIASTQGAGVLVEGNYFADVPHPTLEGYGSSSDGRIELNGNVFDGSGEPEASGGVDGVPYSYDLDAAEDIPSLVSGGAGTGNI
;
A
#
# COMPACT_ATOMS: atom_id res chain seq x y z
N HIS A 1 -1.08 -7.87 -4.49
CA HIS A 1 -1.66 -7.74 -3.14
C HIS A 1 -0.55 -7.26 -2.22
N VAL A 2 -0.74 -6.10 -1.61
CA VAL A 2 0.20 -5.46 -0.70
C VAL A 2 -0.61 -5.06 0.53
N TYR A 3 -0.33 -5.68 1.69
CA TYR A 3 -1.10 -5.44 2.90
C TYR A 3 -0.26 -5.35 4.17
N ASN A 4 -0.76 -4.63 5.18
CA ASN A 4 -0.13 -4.41 6.50
C ASN A 4 1.32 -3.87 6.45
N ASN A 5 1.64 -2.99 5.50
CA ASN A 5 2.95 -2.34 5.41
C ASN A 5 2.93 -0.92 5.97
N TYR A 6 4.06 -0.49 6.53
CA TYR A 6 4.29 0.88 6.99
C TYR A 6 5.22 1.61 6.01
N TYR A 7 4.71 2.66 5.36
CA TYR A 7 5.45 3.56 4.49
C TYR A 7 5.65 4.90 5.22
N ASP A 8 6.89 5.34 5.40
CA ASP A 8 7.23 6.49 6.25
C ASP A 8 8.21 7.43 5.53
N GLY A 9 7.75 8.64 5.22
CA GLY A 9 8.57 9.73 4.65
C GLY A 9 9.15 9.45 3.25
N VAL A 10 8.63 8.44 2.55
CA VAL A 10 9.02 8.14 1.17
C VAL A 10 8.25 9.01 0.17
N ASP A 11 8.88 9.37 -0.94
CA ASP A 11 8.25 10.21 -1.97
C ASP A 11 7.06 9.50 -2.65
N THR A 12 7.28 8.26 -3.08
CA THR A 12 6.29 7.42 -3.78
C THR A 12 6.16 6.09 -3.03
N GLY A 13 4.91 5.72 -2.71
CA GLY A 13 4.56 4.43 -2.12
C GLY A 13 4.47 3.33 -3.17
N ILE A 14 3.26 3.04 -3.64
CA ILE A 14 2.97 1.90 -4.53
C ILE A 14 2.61 2.40 -5.92
N ALA A 15 3.46 2.11 -6.91
CA ALA A 15 3.14 2.36 -8.32
C ALA A 15 2.71 1.06 -9.02
N SER A 16 1.51 1.04 -9.59
CA SER A 16 1.01 -0.03 -10.46
C SER A 16 1.18 0.40 -11.90
N THR A 17 1.88 -0.38 -12.73
CA THR A 17 2.18 -0.01 -14.12
C THR A 17 1.95 -1.17 -15.08
N GLN A 18 1.96 -0.90 -16.38
CA GLN A 18 1.95 -1.90 -17.45
C GLN A 18 0.77 -2.88 -17.35
N GLY A 19 -0.42 -2.40 -16.97
CA GLY A 19 -1.64 -3.19 -16.87
C GLY A 19 -1.72 -4.11 -15.64
N ALA A 20 -0.79 -4.00 -14.69
CA ALA A 20 -0.83 -4.75 -13.43
C ALA A 20 -2.07 -4.38 -12.59
N GLY A 21 -2.50 -5.30 -11.72
CA GLY A 21 -3.54 -5.05 -10.73
C GLY A 21 -2.99 -5.22 -9.33
N VAL A 22 -3.13 -4.21 -8.47
CA VAL A 22 -2.66 -4.26 -7.09
C VAL A 22 -3.81 -3.94 -6.14
N LEU A 23 -4.22 -4.94 -5.35
CA LEU A 23 -4.97 -4.70 -4.11
C LEU A 23 -4.00 -4.16 -3.06
N VAL A 24 -4.23 -2.93 -2.61
CA VAL A 24 -3.49 -2.22 -1.57
C VAL A 24 -4.40 -2.13 -0.36
N GLU A 25 -4.12 -2.91 0.68
CA GLU A 25 -5.08 -3.18 1.74
C GLU A 25 -4.48 -3.08 3.14
N GLY A 26 -5.10 -2.35 4.06
CA GLY A 26 -4.66 -2.31 5.46
C GLY A 26 -3.24 -1.74 5.68
N ASN A 27 -2.71 -0.92 4.77
CA ASN A 27 -1.39 -0.31 4.93
C ASN A 27 -1.48 1.07 5.61
N TYR A 28 -0.37 1.53 6.18
CA TYR A 28 -0.23 2.88 6.74
C TYR A 28 0.81 3.67 5.95
N PHE A 29 0.41 4.84 5.45
CA PHE A 29 1.28 5.80 4.78
C PHE A 29 1.41 7.06 5.65
N ALA A 30 2.62 7.34 6.13
CA ALA A 30 2.98 8.51 6.91
C ALA A 30 3.85 9.46 6.07
N ASP A 31 3.40 10.70 5.89
CA ASP A 31 4.12 11.75 5.16
C ASP A 31 4.59 11.30 3.75
N VAL A 32 3.72 10.57 3.03
CA VAL A 32 3.98 10.07 1.66
C VAL A 32 3.23 10.95 0.64
N PRO A 33 3.91 11.81 -0.14
CA PRO A 33 3.24 12.69 -1.10
C PRO A 33 2.49 11.95 -2.21
N HIS A 34 2.98 10.78 -2.62
CA HIS A 34 2.36 9.94 -3.65
C HIS A 34 2.12 8.52 -3.11
N PRO A 35 1.09 8.28 -2.27
CA PRO A 35 0.89 6.97 -1.64
C PRO A 35 0.68 5.85 -2.64
N THR A 36 -0.11 6.11 -3.67
CA THR A 36 -0.31 5.20 -4.80
C THR A 36 -0.29 5.97 -6.12
N LEU A 37 0.23 5.32 -7.16
CA LEU A 37 0.23 5.83 -8.53
C LEU A 37 -0.20 4.72 -9.50
N GLU A 38 -1.09 5.02 -10.42
CA GLU A 38 -1.53 4.09 -11.47
C GLU A 38 -0.64 4.12 -12.70
N GLY A 39 0.43 4.91 -12.69
CA GLY A 39 1.46 4.96 -13.72
C GLY A 39 2.76 5.48 -13.11
N TYR A 40 3.90 5.26 -13.77
CA TYR A 40 5.15 5.86 -13.34
C TYR A 40 6.09 6.10 -14.51
N GLY A 41 6.58 7.35 -14.63
CA GLY A 41 7.43 7.78 -15.73
C GLY A 41 6.71 7.65 -17.09
N SER A 42 7.30 6.88 -18.01
CA SER A 42 6.72 6.63 -19.34
C SER A 42 5.96 5.30 -19.43
N SER A 43 5.73 4.63 -18.31
CA SER A 43 5.01 3.34 -18.29
C SER A 43 3.52 3.60 -18.48
N SER A 44 2.84 2.71 -19.20
CA SER A 44 1.38 2.76 -19.27
C SER A 44 0.77 2.40 -17.92
N ASP A 45 -0.49 2.76 -17.75
CA ASP A 45 -1.14 2.61 -16.46
C ASP A 45 -1.38 1.16 -16.06
N GLY A 46 -1.37 0.90 -14.76
CA GLY A 46 -1.93 -0.29 -14.11
C GLY A 46 -3.34 -0.01 -13.57
N ARG A 47 -3.71 -0.78 -12.54
CA ARG A 47 -4.93 -0.62 -11.74
C ARG A 47 -4.60 -0.81 -10.27
N ILE A 48 -5.22 0.00 -9.42
CA ILE A 48 -5.11 -0.10 -7.96
C ILE A 48 -6.51 -0.14 -7.34
N GLU A 49 -6.70 -1.07 -6.41
CA GLU A 49 -7.86 -1.13 -5.51
C GLU A 49 -7.38 -0.84 -4.09
N LEU A 50 -8.02 0.12 -3.41
CA LEU A 50 -7.69 0.48 -2.04
C LEU A 50 -8.74 -0.10 -1.08
N ASN A 51 -8.30 -0.73 0.00
CA ASN A 51 -9.20 -1.15 1.08
C ASN A 51 -8.59 -0.91 2.46
N GLY A 52 -9.26 -0.13 3.32
CA GLY A 52 -8.86 0.02 4.73
C GLY A 52 -7.45 0.56 5.01
N ASN A 53 -6.86 1.38 4.14
CA ASN A 53 -5.55 2.01 4.37
C ASN A 53 -5.67 3.31 5.19
N VAL A 54 -4.59 3.68 5.88
CA VAL A 54 -4.44 5.00 6.54
C VAL A 54 -3.47 5.86 5.74
N PHE A 55 -3.87 7.10 5.46
CA PHE A 55 -3.05 8.12 4.80
C PHE A 55 -2.90 9.31 5.75
N ASP A 56 -1.84 9.29 6.56
CA ASP A 56 -1.52 10.31 7.56
C ASP A 56 -0.45 11.26 7.01
N GLY A 57 -0.71 12.57 7.04
CA GLY A 57 0.18 13.57 6.43
C GLY A 57 0.47 13.37 4.93
N SER A 58 -0.26 12.46 4.27
CA SER A 58 0.06 11.95 2.94
C SER A 58 -0.80 12.59 1.85
N GLY A 59 -0.37 12.46 0.59
CA GLY A 59 -1.13 12.95 -0.56
C GLY A 59 -2.37 12.11 -0.89
N GLU A 60 -3.13 12.55 -1.89
CA GLU A 60 -4.30 11.81 -2.36
C GLU A 60 -3.85 10.57 -3.15
N PRO A 61 -4.35 9.36 -2.81
CA PRO A 61 -3.97 8.14 -3.51
C PRO A 61 -4.68 8.01 -4.87
N GLU A 62 -3.99 7.51 -5.89
CA GLU A 62 -4.60 7.10 -7.15
C GLU A 62 -5.17 5.69 -7.07
N ALA A 63 -6.41 5.50 -7.55
CA ALA A 63 -7.08 4.21 -7.62
C ALA A 63 -8.25 4.22 -8.63
N SER A 64 -8.14 3.39 -9.67
CA SER A 64 -9.20 3.14 -10.66
C SER A 64 -10.05 1.91 -10.34
N GLY A 65 -9.62 1.11 -9.36
CA GLY A 65 -10.26 -0.12 -8.93
C GLY A 65 -10.15 -1.27 -9.94
N GLY A 66 -10.90 -2.35 -9.70
CA GLY A 66 -11.03 -3.45 -10.66
C GLY A 66 -9.78 -4.32 -10.76
N VAL A 67 -9.39 -4.89 -9.62
CA VAL A 67 -8.34 -5.92 -9.53
C VAL A 67 -8.93 -7.28 -9.15
N ASP A 68 -8.27 -8.35 -9.56
CA ASP A 68 -8.70 -9.70 -9.21
C ASP A 68 -8.55 -9.94 -7.69
N GLY A 69 -9.47 -10.73 -7.14
CA GLY A 69 -9.40 -11.19 -5.76
C GLY A 69 -8.19 -12.10 -5.50
N VAL A 70 -7.82 -12.18 -4.23
CA VAL A 70 -6.63 -12.90 -3.79
C VAL A 70 -6.96 -14.39 -3.53
N PRO A 71 -6.22 -15.37 -4.10
CA PRO A 71 -6.60 -16.79 -4.06
C PRO A 71 -6.13 -17.51 -2.78
N TYR A 72 -5.99 -16.79 -1.67
CA TYR A 72 -5.56 -17.34 -0.38
C TYR A 72 -6.25 -16.59 0.76
N SER A 73 -6.39 -17.26 1.90
CA SER A 73 -6.92 -16.65 3.13
C SER A 73 -5.82 -15.90 3.86
N TYR A 74 -6.18 -14.78 4.47
CA TYR A 74 -5.32 -13.94 5.29
C TYR A 74 -6.19 -13.18 6.28
N ASP A 75 -5.58 -12.74 7.38
CA ASP A 75 -6.18 -11.83 8.34
C ASP A 75 -5.50 -10.47 8.20
N LEU A 76 -6.24 -9.41 8.47
CA LEU A 76 -5.73 -8.05 8.51
C LEU A 76 -5.66 -7.57 9.95
N ASP A 77 -4.60 -6.84 10.25
CA ASP A 77 -4.55 -6.04 11.47
C ASP A 77 -5.20 -4.69 11.16
N ALA A 78 -5.58 -3.94 12.20
CA ALA A 78 -6.05 -2.58 11.99
C ALA A 78 -4.92 -1.72 11.40
N ALA A 79 -5.20 -0.98 10.33
CA ALA A 79 -4.20 -0.17 9.66
C ALA A 79 -3.55 0.85 10.60
N GLU A 80 -4.31 1.40 11.57
CA GLU A 80 -3.80 2.32 12.59
C GLU A 80 -2.71 1.71 13.50
N ASP A 81 -2.70 0.38 13.68
CA ASP A 81 -1.74 -0.31 14.56
C ASP A 81 -0.43 -0.65 13.83
N ILE A 82 -0.43 -0.63 12.50
CA ILE A 82 0.68 -1.08 11.63
C ILE A 82 2.00 -0.37 11.91
N PRO A 83 2.08 0.95 12.17
CA PRO A 83 3.35 1.59 12.51
C PRO A 83 4.03 0.92 13.72
N SER A 84 3.25 0.57 14.74
CA SER A 84 3.77 -0.06 15.96
C SER A 84 4.12 -1.52 15.75
N LEU A 85 3.26 -2.28 15.06
CA LEU A 85 3.44 -3.71 14.79
C LEU A 85 4.65 -3.95 13.90
N VAL A 86 4.80 -3.19 12.80
CA VAL A 86 5.92 -3.34 11.87
C VAL A 86 7.23 -2.89 12.52
N SER A 87 7.25 -1.74 13.20
CA SER A 87 8.48 -1.24 13.85
C SER A 87 8.96 -2.17 14.98
N GLY A 88 8.04 -2.89 15.64
CA GLY A 88 8.36 -3.85 16.69
C GLY A 88 8.64 -5.28 16.20
N GLY A 89 8.06 -5.68 15.07
CA GLY A 89 8.07 -7.07 14.60
C GLY A 89 8.91 -7.35 13.36
N ALA A 90 9.17 -6.34 12.52
CA ALA A 90 9.96 -6.53 11.31
C ALA A 90 11.47 -6.43 11.57
N GLY A 91 12.26 -7.06 10.70
CA GLY A 91 13.73 -7.00 10.76
C GLY A 91 14.40 -8.07 11.63
N THR A 92 15.72 -8.00 11.72
CA THR A 92 16.54 -9.04 12.36
C THR A 92 16.33 -9.08 13.87
N GLY A 93 16.17 -10.28 14.44
CA GLY A 93 16.07 -10.48 15.89
C GLY A 93 14.64 -10.53 16.43
N ASN A 94 13.65 -10.36 15.55
CA ASN A 94 12.23 -10.51 15.83
C ASN A 94 11.74 -11.81 15.16
N ILE A 95 11.29 -12.81 15.95
CA ILE A 95 10.66 -14.06 15.49
C ILE A 95 9.55 -14.50 16.45
#